data_AF-A0A8C8FTG7-F1
#
_entry.id   AF-A0A8C8FTG7-F1
#
_cell.length_a   1.000
_cell.length_b   1.000
_cell.length_c   1.000
_cell.angle_alpha   90.00
_cell.angle_beta   90.00
_cell.angle_gamma   90.00
#
_symmetry.space_group_name_H-M   'P 1'
#
loop_
_entity.id
_entity.type
_entity.pdbx_description
1 polymer ?
#
loop_
_entity_poly.entity_id
_entity_poly.type
_entity_poly.pdbx_seq_one_letter_code
_entity_poly.pdbx_strand_id
1 'polypeptide(L)'
;CQLDSTDVPHVQKVISRTFEALGSQVKAESLVLSLSSSPVFLWPNKGGHATAGEISPNRPCKDLQQLIQTDDQESSRKKSAKKDKKNPTAGIINLTLMTEVTEPGVLSAPTLLRGSKKHHLLQTTLPMDCVVSVLSSESISVVCGTLVGALCSQLGDMEKVALRHMKGTALLIPQPFHFLLPAPVGLVTVVYPAGVPDSQLETRRKELHSLFELPDDRPYLRRANALHFPDEPYKDGYLRNPHVHLNLPALENGKPYLVQGVYSYHHYMQDRVDDNGWGCAYRSLQTICSWFQQQGYVERAVPSHKEIQQALVEVGDKQGSFLGSRQWIGSIEVAAVLDQLLGVTSKIMFVSQGDAECFRELANHFLSEGTPIMIGGGVLAHTILGVAWSETTGQIRYLILDPHYTGAEDLQVITDKGWCGWKGPEFWDQNAYYNLCLPQRPKTI
;
A
#
# COMPACT_ATOMS: atom_id res chain seq x y z
N CYS A 1 12.22 17.02 25.27
CA CYS A 1 12.20 17.13 26.74
C CYS A 1 13.62 17.27 27.27
N GLN A 2 13.79 17.93 28.42
CA GLN A 2 15.07 18.06 29.11
C GLN A 2 15.21 16.93 30.13
N LEU A 3 16.33 16.22 30.10
CA LEU A 3 16.66 15.11 30.98
C LEU A 3 17.75 15.55 31.96
N ASP A 4 17.44 15.47 33.25
CA ASP A 4 18.35 15.86 34.34
C ASP A 4 19.17 14.68 34.88
N SER A 5 18.87 13.47 34.39
CA SER A 5 19.54 12.22 34.72
C SER A 5 19.52 11.29 33.50
N THR A 6 20.50 10.40 33.42
CA THR A 6 20.57 9.30 32.44
C THR A 6 19.99 8.00 32.96
N ASP A 7 19.47 8.00 34.19
CA ASP A 7 18.81 6.84 34.80
C ASP A 7 17.53 6.49 34.03
N VAL A 8 17.42 5.24 33.57
CA VAL A 8 16.38 4.80 32.62
C VAL A 8 14.96 5.03 33.17
N PRO A 9 14.61 4.63 34.41
CA PRO A 9 13.29 4.91 34.97
C PRO A 9 12.96 6.41 35.04
N HIS A 10 13.96 7.26 35.34
CA HIS A 10 13.78 8.71 35.34
C HIS A 10 13.49 9.23 33.93
N VAL A 11 14.27 8.80 32.94
CA VAL A 11 14.10 9.19 31.53
C VAL A 11 12.72 8.77 31.03
N GLN A 12 12.28 7.53 31.31
CA GLN A 12 10.93 7.05 30.98
C GLN A 12 9.84 7.94 31.57
N LYS A 13 9.97 8.30 32.86
CA LYS A 13 9.00 9.18 33.53
C LYS A 13 8.93 10.58 32.90
N VAL A 14 10.06 11.15 32.49
CA VAL A 14 10.09 12.45 31.81
C VAL A 14 9.44 12.36 30.43
N ILE A 15 9.68 11.27 29.70
CA ILE A 15 9.04 11.01 28.41
C ILE A 15 7.52 10.87 28.57
N SER A 16 7.05 10.05 29.52
CA SER A 16 5.61 9.91 29.80
C SER A 16 4.93 11.23 30.11
N ARG A 17 5.53 12.06 30.99
CA ARG A 17 5.02 13.42 31.26
C ARG A 17 4.96 14.32 30.02
N THR A 18 5.90 14.11 29.08
CA THR A 18 5.90 14.86 27.82
C THR A 18 4.74 14.42 26.92
N PHE A 19 4.47 13.11 26.84
CA PHE A 19 3.29 12.58 26.14
C PHE A 19 1.97 13.02 26.80
N GLU A 20 1.90 13.04 28.14
CA GLU A 20 0.75 13.59 28.87
C GLU A 20 0.50 15.06 28.51
N ALA A 21 1.55 15.89 28.46
CA ALA A 21 1.44 17.29 28.06
C ALA A 21 0.97 17.46 26.60
N LEU A 22 1.46 16.64 25.67
CA LEU A 22 0.97 16.61 24.29
C LEU A 22 -0.50 16.18 24.23
N GLY A 23 -0.90 15.19 25.03
CA GLY A 23 -2.30 14.77 25.15
C GLY A 23 -3.21 15.88 25.67
N SER A 24 -2.73 16.70 26.62
CA SER A 24 -3.44 17.90 27.07
C SER A 24 -3.57 18.95 25.97
N GLN A 25 -2.56 19.12 25.11
CA GLN A 25 -2.64 20.04 23.97
C GLN A 25 -3.66 19.60 22.92
N VAL A 26 -3.75 18.30 22.63
CA VAL A 26 -4.79 17.75 21.74
C VAL A 26 -6.20 17.96 22.31
N LYS A 27 -6.35 17.96 23.63
CA LYS A 27 -7.63 18.23 24.29
C LYS A 27 -7.92 19.72 24.51
N ALA A 28 -6.99 20.61 24.17
CA ALA A 28 -7.15 22.04 24.37
C ALA A 28 -8.11 22.64 23.33
N GLU A 29 -8.78 23.72 23.70
CA GLU A 29 -9.64 24.50 22.80
C GLU A 29 -8.87 25.17 21.64
N SER A 30 -7.54 25.26 21.73
CA SER A 30 -6.65 25.75 20.68
C SER A 30 -6.38 24.73 19.57
N LEU A 31 -6.85 23.47 19.71
CA LEU A 31 -6.73 22.48 18.64
C LEU A 31 -7.57 22.92 17.44
N VAL A 32 -6.96 22.90 16.25
CA VAL A 32 -7.62 23.25 15.00
C VAL A 32 -7.37 22.15 13.97
N LEU A 33 -8.41 21.78 13.23
CA LEU A 33 -8.32 20.90 12.06
C LEU A 33 -8.65 21.72 10.81
N SER A 34 -7.69 21.89 9.92
CA SER A 34 -7.89 22.57 8.64
C SER A 34 -8.31 21.54 7.59
N LEU A 35 -9.39 21.80 6.87
CA LEU A 35 -9.82 20.98 5.75
C LEU A 35 -8.89 21.20 4.56
N SER A 36 -8.23 20.13 4.09
CA SER A 36 -7.27 20.23 2.98
C SER A 36 -7.96 20.70 1.71
N SER A 37 -7.28 21.55 0.93
CA SER A 37 -7.82 22.18 -0.28
C SER A 37 -9.12 22.97 -0.03
N SER A 38 -9.27 23.54 1.16
CA SER A 38 -10.42 24.36 1.55
C SER A 38 -10.00 25.45 2.55
N PRO A 39 -10.65 26.62 2.58
CA PRO A 39 -10.40 27.65 3.61
C PRO A 39 -11.04 27.32 4.97
N VAL A 40 -11.71 26.16 5.11
CA VAL A 40 -12.47 25.79 6.30
C VAL A 40 -11.54 25.27 7.42
N PHE A 41 -11.65 25.89 8.59
CA PHE A 41 -11.07 25.37 9.84
C PHE A 41 -12.16 24.92 10.81
N LEU A 42 -11.89 23.84 11.53
CA LEU A 42 -12.74 23.23 12.54
C LEU A 42 -12.05 23.28 13.91
N TRP A 43 -12.77 23.72 14.94
CA TRP A 43 -12.33 23.63 16.34
C TRP A 43 -13.04 22.44 17.01
N PRO A 44 -12.44 21.24 16.98
CA PRO A 44 -13.13 20.03 17.44
C PRO A 44 -13.53 20.10 18.92
N ASN A 45 -12.70 20.72 19.76
CA ASN A 45 -12.96 20.84 21.20
C ASN A 45 -13.91 21.99 21.57
N LYS A 46 -14.29 22.86 20.62
CA LYS A 46 -15.32 23.92 20.79
C LYS A 46 -16.65 23.49 20.16
N GLY A 47 -17.04 22.23 20.35
CA GLY A 47 -18.29 21.67 19.80
C GLY A 47 -18.28 21.47 18.28
N GLY A 48 -17.11 21.38 17.65
CA GLY A 48 -16.97 21.24 16.19
C GLY A 48 -17.31 22.52 15.42
N HIS A 49 -17.16 23.69 16.05
CA HIS A 49 -17.38 24.97 15.39
C HIS A 49 -16.47 25.12 14.15
N ALA A 50 -17.05 25.56 13.03
CA ALA A 50 -16.33 25.81 11.78
C ALA A 50 -16.15 27.32 11.53
N THR A 51 -15.17 27.70 10.71
CA THR A 51 -14.89 29.11 10.40
C THR A 51 -16.10 29.78 9.71
N ALA A 52 -16.42 31.01 10.15
CA ALA A 52 -17.31 31.98 9.51
C ALA A 52 -18.67 31.47 8.95
N GLY A 53 -19.46 30.74 9.74
CA GLY A 53 -20.89 30.55 9.47
C GLY A 53 -21.25 29.66 8.26
N GLU A 54 -20.27 29.08 7.57
CA GLU A 54 -20.50 28.26 6.37
C GLU A 54 -21.08 26.87 6.69
N ILE A 55 -20.87 26.33 7.90
CA ILE A 55 -21.35 25.00 8.29
C ILE A 55 -21.76 24.93 9.76
N SER A 56 -22.95 24.41 10.04
CA SER A 56 -23.39 24.06 11.38
C SER A 56 -22.79 22.72 11.83
N PRO A 57 -22.31 22.58 13.08
CA PRO A 57 -21.71 21.34 13.60
C PRO A 57 -22.67 20.14 13.60
N ASN A 58 -23.98 20.38 13.50
CA ASN A 58 -25.01 19.35 13.44
C ASN A 58 -25.28 18.85 12.02
N ARG A 59 -24.63 19.44 10.99
CA ARG A 59 -24.77 18.95 9.62
C ARG A 59 -24.04 17.61 9.42
N PRO A 60 -24.53 16.78 8.49
CA PRO A 60 -23.84 15.57 8.05
C PRO A 60 -22.41 15.85 7.56
N CYS A 61 -21.46 14.98 7.91
CA CYS A 61 -20.06 15.13 7.53
C CYS A 61 -19.81 15.05 6.03
N LYS A 62 -20.70 14.40 5.25
CA LYS A 62 -20.64 14.42 3.78
C LYS A 62 -20.70 15.83 3.18
N ASP A 63 -21.26 16.79 3.91
CA ASP A 63 -21.36 18.18 3.43
C ASP A 63 -19.97 18.84 3.37
N LEU A 64 -18.98 18.35 4.14
CA LEU A 64 -17.59 18.82 4.05
C LEU A 64 -16.97 18.54 2.68
N GLN A 65 -17.36 17.47 2.00
CA GLN A 65 -16.84 17.13 0.68
C GLN A 65 -17.19 18.19 -0.38
N GLN A 66 -18.31 18.90 -0.20
CA GLN A 66 -18.74 19.96 -1.13
C GLN A 66 -17.86 21.22 -1.05
N LEU A 67 -17.05 21.35 0.00
CA LEU A 67 -16.24 22.54 0.28
C LEU A 67 -14.76 22.34 -0.06
N ILE A 68 -14.39 21.14 -0.50
CA ILE A 68 -13.07 20.85 -1.02
C ILE A 68 -13.02 21.42 -2.44
N GLN A 69 -12.13 22.39 -2.66
CA GLN A 69 -11.89 22.94 -3.99
C GLN A 69 -11.17 21.87 -4.80
N THR A 70 -11.78 21.42 -5.90
CA THR A 70 -11.10 20.56 -6.87
C THR A 70 -10.36 21.45 -7.87
N ASP A 71 -9.05 21.20 -8.05
CA ASP A 71 -8.21 21.89 -9.05
C ASP A 71 -8.78 21.76 -10.49
N ASP A 72 -9.73 20.87 -10.72
CA ASP A 72 -10.42 20.68 -12.01
C ASP A 72 -11.41 21.81 -12.41
N GLN A 73 -11.71 22.75 -11.51
CA GLN A 73 -12.64 23.85 -11.84
C GLN A 73 -12.03 24.95 -12.73
N GLU A 74 -10.71 25.06 -12.86
CA GLU A 74 -10.10 26.08 -13.74
C GLU A 74 -9.92 25.63 -15.21
N SER A 75 -9.99 24.33 -15.52
CA SER A 75 -9.66 23.83 -16.88
C SER A 75 -10.84 23.29 -17.70
N SER A 76 -12.03 23.14 -17.13
CA SER A 76 -13.11 22.34 -17.75
C SER A 76 -14.40 23.10 -18.09
N ARG A 77 -14.33 24.36 -18.55
CA ARG A 77 -15.44 24.97 -19.32
C ARG A 77 -15.45 24.45 -20.76
N LYS A 78 -15.85 23.18 -20.94
CA LYS A 78 -16.46 22.53 -22.12
C LYS A 78 -15.97 21.07 -22.24
N LYS A 79 -16.81 20.10 -21.86
CA LYS A 79 -17.15 18.91 -22.66
C LYS A 79 -18.14 17.97 -21.93
N SER A 80 -19.30 17.80 -22.59
CA SER A 80 -20.20 16.65 -22.66
C SER A 80 -20.24 15.61 -21.54
N ALA A 81 -21.47 15.37 -21.05
CA ALA A 81 -21.91 14.25 -20.23
C ALA A 81 -21.32 12.90 -20.69
N LYS A 82 -20.45 12.31 -19.86
CA LYS A 82 -20.06 10.91 -19.90
C LYS A 82 -20.33 10.31 -18.53
N LYS A 83 -21.07 9.20 -18.55
CA LYS A 83 -21.49 8.31 -17.47
C LYS A 83 -20.51 8.31 -16.28
N ASP A 84 -21.01 8.64 -15.09
CA ASP A 84 -20.29 8.63 -13.81
C ASP A 84 -19.51 7.32 -13.62
N LYS A 85 -18.21 7.35 -13.92
CA LYS A 85 -17.26 6.36 -13.42
C LYS A 85 -16.99 6.78 -11.98
N LYS A 86 -17.36 5.93 -11.01
CA LYS A 86 -17.12 6.15 -9.57
C LYS A 86 -15.69 6.66 -9.38
N ASN A 87 -15.55 7.92 -8.96
CA ASN A 87 -14.24 8.50 -8.66
C ASN A 87 -13.74 7.81 -7.38
N PRO A 88 -12.60 7.09 -7.39
CA PRO A 88 -12.13 6.35 -6.22
C PRO A 88 -11.73 7.24 -5.04
N THR A 89 -11.55 8.54 -5.26
CA THR A 89 -11.33 9.57 -4.24
C THR A 89 -12.61 10.03 -3.53
N ALA A 90 -13.79 9.62 -4.00
CA ALA A 90 -15.08 9.97 -3.39
C ALA A 90 -15.26 9.23 -2.06
N GLY A 91 -14.87 9.87 -0.96
CA GLY A 91 -15.02 9.30 0.39
C GLY A 91 -13.96 9.72 1.40
N ILE A 92 -12.84 10.27 0.95
CA ILE A 92 -11.71 10.64 1.81
C ILE A 92 -11.72 12.14 2.07
N ILE A 93 -11.51 12.53 3.33
CA ILE A 93 -11.46 13.93 3.76
C ILE A 93 -10.16 14.10 4.53
N ASN A 94 -9.19 14.78 3.93
CA ASN A 94 -7.90 15.04 4.56
C ASN A 94 -7.96 16.29 5.44
N LEU A 95 -7.50 16.15 6.67
CA LEU A 95 -7.44 17.25 7.64
C LEU A 95 -6.00 17.49 8.08
N THR A 96 -5.60 18.76 8.13
CA THR A 96 -4.30 19.18 8.68
C THR A 96 -4.46 19.53 10.15
N LEU A 97 -3.68 18.87 11.01
CA LEU A 97 -3.63 19.11 12.45
C LEU A 97 -2.85 20.40 12.75
N MET A 98 -3.49 21.36 13.40
CA MET A 98 -2.93 22.68 13.71
C MET A 98 -3.20 23.07 15.16
N THR A 99 -2.48 24.09 15.64
CA THR A 99 -2.74 24.72 16.94
C THR A 99 -2.89 26.23 16.74
N GLU A 100 -4.01 26.78 17.19
CA GLU A 100 -4.27 28.21 17.19
C GLU A 100 -3.32 28.92 18.14
N VAL A 101 -2.62 29.94 17.64
CA VAL A 101 -1.78 30.82 18.44
C VAL A 101 -2.64 32.02 18.84
N THR A 102 -3.36 31.91 19.96
CA THR A 102 -4.32 32.92 20.42
C THR A 102 -3.69 34.08 21.20
N GLU A 103 -2.40 34.01 21.54
CA GLU A 103 -1.70 35.08 22.25
C GLU A 103 -0.57 35.69 21.39
N PRO A 104 -0.55 37.01 21.15
CA PRO A 104 0.72 37.70 20.95
C PRO A 104 1.46 37.56 22.28
N GLY A 105 2.38 36.61 22.35
CA GLY A 105 3.10 36.33 23.60
C GLY A 105 3.56 37.64 24.21
N VAL A 106 3.28 37.84 25.51
CA VAL A 106 3.89 38.93 26.27
C VAL A 106 5.38 38.76 26.07
N LEU A 107 5.98 39.61 25.23
CA LEU A 107 7.41 39.65 24.96
C LEU A 107 8.10 40.14 26.24
N SER A 108 8.12 39.30 27.25
CA SER A 108 9.07 39.43 28.34
C SER A 108 10.44 39.20 27.71
N ALA A 109 11.35 40.15 27.90
CA ALA A 109 12.70 40.03 27.40
C ALA A 109 13.27 38.65 27.80
N PRO A 110 13.88 37.89 26.85
CA PRO A 110 14.40 36.57 27.14
C PRO A 110 15.40 36.68 28.30
N THR A 111 15.04 36.07 29.44
CA THR A 111 15.90 36.08 30.62
C THR A 111 16.86 34.91 30.51
N LEU A 112 18.15 35.20 30.29
CA LEU A 112 19.18 34.19 30.10
C LEU A 112 19.72 33.74 31.46
N LEU A 113 19.20 32.62 31.97
CA LEU A 113 19.64 32.02 33.23
C LEU A 113 20.76 31.00 32.95
N ARG A 114 21.97 31.26 33.45
CA ARG A 114 23.12 30.34 33.32
C ARG A 114 23.13 29.34 34.49
N GLY A 115 22.66 28.12 34.24
CA GLY A 115 22.78 26.99 35.18
C GLY A 115 24.02 26.14 34.88
N SER A 116 24.79 25.78 35.91
CA SER A 116 26.00 24.94 35.80
C SER A 116 25.72 23.44 35.98
N LYS A 117 24.58 22.96 35.47
CA LYS A 117 24.16 21.55 35.56
C LYS A 117 24.27 20.87 34.20
N LYS A 118 24.76 19.63 34.17
CA LYS A 118 24.75 18.81 32.96
C LYS A 118 23.33 18.32 32.71
N HIS A 119 22.76 18.68 31.57
CA HIS A 119 21.45 18.23 31.13
C HIS A 119 21.58 17.61 29.74
N HIS A 120 20.74 16.63 29.43
CA HIS A 120 20.62 16.06 28.10
C HIS A 120 19.31 16.55 27.48
N LEU A 121 19.37 17.13 26.30
CA LEU A 121 18.17 17.54 25.57
C LEU A 121 17.81 16.45 24.56
N LEU A 122 16.61 15.90 24.70
CA LEU A 122 16.02 15.01 23.70
C LEU A 122 15.01 15.81 22.87
N GLN A 123 15.27 15.95 21.58
CA GLN A 123 14.39 16.62 20.64
C GLN A 123 13.99 15.66 19.52
N THR A 124 12.69 15.58 19.24
CA THR A 124 12.15 14.73 18.18
C THR A 124 10.87 15.35 17.62
N THR A 125 10.56 15.02 16.37
CA THR A 125 9.27 15.32 15.73
C THR A 125 8.46 14.03 15.70
N LEU A 126 7.24 14.06 16.23
CA LEU A 126 6.34 12.92 16.23
C LEU A 126 5.36 13.04 15.05
N PRO A 127 5.32 12.06 14.12
CA PRO A 127 4.37 12.09 13.02
C PRO A 127 2.98 11.70 13.52
N MET A 128 2.10 12.68 13.65
CA MET A 128 0.69 12.44 13.95
C MET A 128 -0.07 12.19 12.66
N ASP A 129 -0.47 10.94 12.43
CA ASP A 129 -1.34 10.53 11.33
C ASP A 129 -2.46 9.62 11.85
N CYS A 130 -3.70 10.07 11.70
CA CYS A 130 -4.88 9.49 12.35
C CYS A 130 -6.01 9.35 11.33
N VAL A 131 -6.67 8.20 11.34
CA VAL A 131 -7.77 7.89 10.45
C VAL A 131 -9.00 7.42 11.23
N VAL A 132 -10.18 7.84 10.80
CA VAL A 132 -11.47 7.41 11.35
C VAL A 132 -12.43 7.09 10.21
N SER A 133 -13.15 5.98 10.30
CA SER A 133 -14.21 5.62 9.35
C SER A 133 -15.56 5.90 9.99
N VAL A 134 -16.35 6.79 9.37
CA VAL A 134 -17.65 7.24 9.89
C VAL A 134 -18.72 7.16 8.80
N LEU A 135 -19.99 7.02 9.20
CA LEU A 135 -21.09 7.09 8.24
C LEU A 135 -21.22 8.53 7.72
N SER A 136 -21.46 8.67 6.43
CA SER A 136 -21.61 9.97 5.74
C SER A 136 -22.73 10.87 6.33
N SER A 137 -23.66 10.27 7.07
CA SER A 137 -24.77 10.93 7.77
C SER A 137 -24.43 11.44 9.17
N GLU A 138 -23.29 11.03 9.75
CA GLU A 138 -22.88 11.46 11.09
C GLU A 138 -22.66 12.97 11.15
N SER A 139 -22.96 13.60 12.29
CA SER A 139 -22.75 15.03 12.44
C SER A 139 -21.26 15.37 12.53
N ILE A 140 -20.89 16.55 12.04
CA ILE A 140 -19.51 17.04 12.12
C ILE A 140 -19.00 17.10 13.57
N SER A 141 -19.85 17.43 14.54
CA SER A 141 -19.50 17.42 15.96
C SER A 141 -19.11 16.03 16.48
N VAL A 142 -19.84 14.98 16.08
CA VAL A 142 -19.54 13.59 16.45
C VAL A 142 -18.21 13.18 15.83
N VAL A 143 -18.01 13.46 14.54
CA VAL A 143 -16.76 13.18 13.83
C VAL A 143 -15.57 13.87 14.49
N CYS A 144 -15.72 15.14 14.88
CA CYS A 144 -14.68 15.89 15.62
C CYS A 144 -14.33 15.21 16.94
N GLY A 145 -15.34 14.78 17.71
CA GLY A 145 -15.13 14.04 18.96
C GLY A 145 -14.39 12.71 18.72
N THR A 146 -14.78 11.96 17.69
CA THR A 146 -14.11 10.71 17.30
C THR A 146 -12.66 10.95 16.89
N LEU A 147 -12.36 11.99 16.12
CA LEU A 147 -11.01 12.37 15.71
C LEU A 147 -10.13 12.72 16.93
N VAL A 148 -10.64 13.52 17.87
CA VAL A 148 -9.89 13.87 19.09
C VAL A 148 -9.61 12.62 19.93
N GLY A 149 -10.60 11.72 20.05
CA GLY A 149 -10.42 10.43 20.72
C GLY A 149 -9.32 9.58 20.05
N ALA A 150 -9.32 9.51 18.72
CA ALA A 150 -8.35 8.75 17.96
C ALA A 150 -6.93 9.35 18.06
N LEU A 151 -6.78 10.69 18.00
CA LEU A 151 -5.51 11.39 18.25
C LEU A 151 -4.96 11.09 19.66
N CYS A 152 -5.83 11.09 20.68
CA CYS A 152 -5.44 10.74 22.05
C CYS A 152 -5.00 9.27 22.16
N SER A 153 -5.73 8.34 21.54
CA SER A 153 -5.37 6.91 21.53
C SER A 153 -4.02 6.70 20.87
N GLN A 154 -3.79 7.33 19.73
CA GLN A 154 -2.53 7.24 19.00
C GLN A 154 -1.35 7.78 19.82
N LEU A 155 -1.49 8.91 20.51
CA LEU A 155 -0.45 9.41 21.41
C LEU A 155 -0.11 8.40 22.52
N GLY A 156 -1.12 7.74 23.09
CA GLY A 156 -0.92 6.67 24.08
C GLY A 156 -0.19 5.45 23.51
N ASP A 157 -0.49 5.07 22.26
CA ASP A 157 0.21 3.96 21.61
C ASP A 157 1.63 4.33 21.18
N MET A 158 1.85 5.58 20.75
CA MET A 158 3.17 6.15 20.49
C MET A 158 4.03 6.15 21.76
N GLU A 159 3.47 6.52 22.91
CA GLU A 159 4.16 6.44 24.20
C GLU A 159 4.58 5.00 24.52
N LYS A 160 3.66 4.03 24.41
CA LYS A 160 3.98 2.61 24.67
C LYS A 160 5.12 2.10 23.79
N VAL A 161 5.10 2.43 22.50
CA VAL A 161 6.15 2.02 21.54
C VAL A 161 7.48 2.71 21.85
N ALA A 162 7.45 4.01 22.11
CA ALA A 162 8.60 4.80 22.52
C ALA A 162 9.31 4.18 23.74
N LEU A 163 8.55 3.90 24.80
CA LEU A 163 9.07 3.34 26.05
C LEU A 163 9.56 1.90 25.89
N ARG A 164 8.85 1.07 25.11
CA ARG A 164 9.20 -0.34 24.86
C ARG A 164 10.51 -0.51 24.10
N HIS A 165 10.80 0.39 23.15
CA HIS A 165 11.96 0.28 22.26
C HIS A 165 13.12 1.20 22.66
N MET A 166 13.02 1.87 23.81
CA MET A 166 14.07 2.76 24.29
C MET A 166 15.34 1.98 24.67
N LYS A 167 16.51 2.46 24.23
CA LYS A 167 17.81 1.89 24.60
C LYS A 167 18.66 2.95 25.29
N GLY A 168 18.77 2.86 26.62
CA GLY A 168 19.40 3.92 27.43
C GLY A 168 18.61 5.23 27.31
N THR A 169 19.24 6.27 26.75
CA THR A 169 18.60 7.57 26.48
C THR A 169 18.16 7.73 25.01
N ALA A 170 18.37 6.73 24.16
CA ALA A 170 18.01 6.79 22.75
C ALA A 170 16.53 6.42 22.56
N LEU A 171 15.78 7.37 22.01
CA LEU A 171 14.36 7.22 21.68
C LEU A 171 14.21 6.90 20.19
N LEU A 172 13.49 5.83 19.87
CA LEU A 172 13.07 5.57 18.48
C LEU A 172 11.74 6.27 18.22
N ILE A 173 11.63 6.90 17.05
CA ILE A 173 10.43 7.65 16.67
C ILE A 173 9.28 6.66 16.42
N PRO A 174 8.19 6.69 17.18
CA PRO A 174 7.00 5.89 16.88
C PRO A 174 6.31 6.45 15.62
N GLN A 175 5.97 5.57 14.68
CA GLN A 175 5.30 5.92 13.42
C GLN A 175 3.98 5.15 13.29
N PRO A 176 2.84 5.84 13.12
CA PRO A 176 1.57 5.20 12.84
C PRO A 176 1.53 4.65 11.40
N PHE A 177 0.86 3.52 11.23
CA PHE A 177 0.53 2.90 9.94
C PHE A 177 -0.93 2.42 9.99
N HIS A 178 -1.67 2.65 8.92
CA HIS A 178 -3.08 2.28 8.82
C HIS A 178 -3.23 1.00 8.01
N PHE A 179 -4.08 0.07 8.45
CA PHE A 179 -4.29 -1.22 7.81
C PHE A 179 -5.78 -1.47 7.60
N LEU A 180 -6.16 -1.94 6.42
CA LEU A 180 -7.51 -2.40 6.16
C LEU A 180 -7.57 -3.93 6.31
N LEU A 181 -8.02 -4.39 7.46
CA LEU A 181 -8.12 -5.80 7.79
C LEU A 181 -9.46 -6.40 7.31
N PRO A 182 -9.53 -7.74 7.10
CA PRO A 182 -10.77 -8.42 6.77
C PRO A 182 -11.92 -8.10 7.74
N ALA A 183 -13.15 -8.13 7.24
CA ALA A 183 -14.32 -7.98 8.09
C ALA A 183 -14.37 -9.07 9.19
N PRO A 184 -14.81 -8.75 10.41
CA PRO A 184 -15.45 -7.49 10.82
C PRO A 184 -14.50 -6.40 11.32
N VAL A 185 -13.17 -6.63 11.33
CA VAL A 185 -12.20 -5.73 11.97
C VAL A 185 -12.10 -4.38 11.25
N GLY A 186 -11.91 -4.40 9.92
CA GLY A 186 -11.83 -3.18 9.12
C GLY A 186 -10.56 -2.37 9.37
N LEU A 187 -10.70 -1.04 9.42
CA LEU A 187 -9.57 -0.11 9.47
C LEU A 187 -8.97 -0.02 10.88
N VAL A 188 -7.67 -0.27 11.00
CA VAL A 188 -6.92 -0.19 12.27
C VAL A 188 -5.64 0.62 12.10
N THR A 189 -5.19 1.25 13.18
CA THR A 189 -3.89 1.93 13.23
C THR A 189 -2.95 1.15 14.14
N VAL A 190 -1.74 0.87 13.64
CA VAL A 190 -0.66 0.26 14.43
C VAL A 190 0.54 1.18 14.42
N VAL A 191 1.17 1.36 15.57
CA VAL A 191 2.37 2.18 15.72
C VAL A 191 3.60 1.29 15.76
N TYR A 192 4.57 1.56 14.89
CA TYR A 192 5.87 0.87 14.85
C TYR A 192 7.03 1.82 15.11
N PRO A 193 8.13 1.35 15.74
CA PRO A 193 9.32 2.18 15.93
C PRO A 193 10.07 2.35 14.59
N ALA A 194 10.42 3.58 14.25
CA ALA A 194 11.29 3.90 13.13
C ALA A 194 12.67 3.25 13.29
N GLY A 195 13.24 2.76 12.19
CA GLY A 195 14.57 2.14 12.16
C GLY A 195 14.64 0.69 12.65
N VAL A 196 13.53 0.08 13.08
CA VAL A 196 13.45 -1.35 13.39
C VAL A 196 12.82 -2.11 12.22
N PRO A 197 13.52 -3.05 11.57
CA PRO A 197 13.00 -3.79 10.41
C PRO A 197 11.82 -4.70 10.79
N ASP A 198 10.97 -5.06 9.82
CA ASP A 198 9.77 -5.88 10.11
C ASP A 198 10.15 -7.28 10.60
N SER A 199 11.32 -7.80 10.21
CA SER A 199 11.86 -9.06 10.73
C SER A 199 12.02 -9.09 12.26
N GLN A 200 12.26 -7.95 12.91
CA GLN A 200 12.40 -7.85 14.37
C GLN A 200 11.07 -7.54 15.10
N LEU A 201 9.99 -7.34 14.35
CA LEU A 201 8.67 -6.98 14.89
C LEU A 201 7.67 -8.15 14.82
N GLU A 202 8.13 -9.36 14.46
CA GLU A 202 7.28 -10.55 14.31
C GLU A 202 6.51 -10.89 15.60
N THR A 203 7.15 -10.86 16.77
CA THR A 203 6.47 -11.12 18.05
C THR A 203 5.29 -10.17 18.27
N ARG A 204 5.48 -8.89 17.96
CA ARG A 204 4.40 -7.89 18.06
C ARG A 204 3.29 -8.17 17.04
N ARG A 205 3.62 -8.59 15.82
CA ARG A 205 2.62 -8.98 14.84
C ARG A 205 1.82 -10.22 15.27
N LYS A 206 2.44 -11.22 15.90
CA LYS A 206 1.72 -12.37 16.51
C LYS A 206 0.70 -11.92 17.54
N GLU A 207 1.09 -11.00 18.42
CA GLU A 207 0.16 -10.42 19.41
C GLU A 207 -1.03 -9.74 18.72
N LEU A 208 -0.78 -8.99 17.65
CA LEU A 208 -1.84 -8.29 16.91
C LEU A 208 -2.72 -9.25 16.09
N HIS A 209 -2.15 -10.30 15.49
CA HIS A 209 -2.92 -11.36 14.84
C HIS A 209 -3.89 -12.02 15.82
N SER A 210 -3.40 -12.39 17.01
CA SER A 210 -4.25 -12.94 18.07
C SER A 210 -5.30 -11.94 18.55
N LEU A 211 -4.97 -10.65 18.64
CA LEU A 211 -5.91 -9.61 19.07
C LEU A 211 -7.05 -9.38 18.06
N PHE A 212 -6.75 -9.47 16.77
CA PHE A 212 -7.70 -9.23 15.68
C PHE A 212 -8.26 -10.52 15.06
N GLU A 213 -7.98 -11.68 15.68
CA GLU A 213 -8.40 -13.01 15.20
C GLU A 213 -8.02 -13.28 13.72
N LEU A 214 -6.84 -12.80 13.32
CA LEU A 214 -6.32 -12.98 11.97
C LEU A 214 -5.68 -14.38 11.83
N PRO A 215 -5.83 -15.04 10.67
CA PRO A 215 -5.09 -16.28 10.42
C PRO A 215 -3.58 -16.03 10.31
N ASP A 216 -2.80 -16.99 10.77
CA ASP A 216 -1.33 -16.96 10.68
C ASP A 216 -0.81 -17.55 9.35
N ASP A 217 -1.52 -17.27 8.26
CA ASP A 217 -1.23 -17.80 6.93
C ASP A 217 -0.53 -16.78 6.00
N ARG A 218 -0.69 -15.48 6.26
CA ARG A 218 -0.07 -14.40 5.50
C ARG A 218 0.20 -13.14 6.34
N PRO A 219 1.08 -12.26 5.87
CA PRO A 219 1.26 -10.93 6.47
C PRO A 219 0.03 -10.06 6.26
N TYR A 220 -0.49 -9.48 7.34
CA TYR A 220 -1.52 -8.42 7.29
C TYR A 220 -1.02 -7.07 7.81
N LEU A 221 0.02 -7.09 8.65
CA LEU A 221 0.40 -5.96 9.50
C LEU A 221 1.87 -5.55 9.35
N ARG A 222 2.54 -5.94 8.25
CA ARG A 222 3.88 -5.40 7.92
C ARG A 222 3.75 -4.03 7.28
N ARG A 223 4.80 -3.22 7.30
CA ARG A 223 4.71 -1.84 6.76
C ARG A 223 4.26 -1.79 5.30
N ALA A 224 4.65 -2.79 4.50
CA ALA A 224 4.22 -2.92 3.11
C ALA A 224 2.71 -3.19 2.94
N ASN A 225 2.03 -3.73 3.97
CA ASN A 225 0.59 -3.96 3.96
C ASN A 225 -0.21 -2.73 4.40
N ALA A 226 0.45 -1.62 4.72
CA ALA A 226 -0.25 -0.39 5.08
C ALA A 226 -1.18 0.03 3.93
N LEU A 227 -2.37 0.51 4.29
CA LEU A 227 -3.35 1.03 3.37
C LEU A 227 -2.73 2.19 2.61
N HIS A 228 -2.71 2.06 1.29
CA HIS A 228 -2.45 3.18 0.40
C HIS A 228 -3.76 3.90 0.12
N PHE A 229 -3.83 5.19 0.47
CA PHE A 229 -5.05 5.96 0.27
C PHE A 229 -5.22 6.29 -1.23
N PRO A 230 -6.43 6.10 -1.81
CA PRO A 230 -6.71 6.35 -3.23
C PRO A 230 -6.30 7.71 -3.81
N ASP A 231 -6.18 8.73 -2.97
CA ASP A 231 -5.77 10.10 -3.33
C ASP A 231 -4.26 10.34 -3.21
N GLU A 232 -3.50 9.37 -2.70
CA GLU A 232 -2.05 9.43 -2.67
C GLU A 232 -1.45 8.95 -4.00
N PRO A 233 -0.53 9.71 -4.62
CA PRO A 233 0.20 9.20 -5.76
C PRO A 233 1.31 8.23 -5.34
N TYR A 234 1.48 7.14 -6.09
CA TYR A 234 2.66 6.29 -5.97
C TYR A 234 3.90 7.04 -6.47
N LYS A 235 4.88 7.25 -5.57
CA LYS A 235 6.10 8.02 -5.86
C LYS A 235 7.03 7.36 -6.87
N ASP A 236 6.91 6.07 -7.09
CA ASP A 236 7.72 5.30 -8.04
C ASP A 236 7.19 5.37 -9.48
N GLY A 237 5.99 5.92 -9.68
CA GLY A 237 5.39 6.14 -10.99
C GLY A 237 4.73 4.91 -11.63
N TYR A 238 4.86 3.70 -11.05
CA TYR A 238 4.27 2.50 -11.66
C TYR A 238 2.76 2.40 -11.36
N LEU A 239 1.98 2.03 -12.37
CA LEU A 239 0.57 1.73 -12.18
C LEU A 239 0.37 0.51 -11.28
N ARG A 240 -0.57 0.62 -10.33
CA ARG A 240 -1.01 -0.50 -9.50
C ARG A 240 -2.32 -1.08 -9.99
N ASN A 241 -2.40 -2.41 -9.95
CA ASN A 241 -3.63 -3.16 -10.15
C ASN A 241 -4.49 -2.67 -11.34
N PRO A 242 -3.94 -2.47 -12.56
CA PRO A 242 -4.73 -1.94 -13.70
C PRO A 242 -6.01 -2.74 -13.96
N HIS A 243 -5.99 -4.05 -13.66
CA HIS A 243 -7.14 -4.94 -13.80
C HIS A 243 -8.40 -4.55 -13.02
N VAL A 244 -8.31 -3.78 -11.92
CA VAL A 244 -9.50 -3.40 -11.12
C VAL A 244 -10.40 -2.42 -11.86
N HIS A 245 -9.89 -1.79 -12.92
CA HIS A 245 -10.62 -0.85 -13.75
C HIS A 245 -11.33 -1.50 -14.95
N LEU A 246 -11.22 -2.83 -15.08
CA LEU A 246 -11.85 -3.61 -16.14
C LEU A 246 -13.22 -4.10 -15.72
N ASN A 247 -14.14 -4.17 -16.67
CA ASN A 247 -15.39 -4.90 -16.47
C ASN A 247 -15.12 -6.41 -16.49
N LEU A 248 -15.81 -7.15 -15.63
CA LEU A 248 -15.80 -8.61 -15.69
C LEU A 248 -16.40 -9.09 -17.02
N PRO A 249 -15.89 -10.19 -17.59
CA PRO A 249 -16.41 -10.73 -18.83
C PRO A 249 -17.85 -11.23 -18.60
N ALA A 250 -18.75 -10.92 -19.54
CA ALA A 250 -20.12 -11.39 -19.49
C ALA A 250 -20.17 -12.88 -19.86
N LEU A 251 -19.98 -13.74 -18.85
CA LEU A 251 -20.08 -15.19 -18.95
C LEU A 251 -21.31 -15.65 -18.15
N GLU A 252 -22.13 -16.50 -18.75
CA GLU A 252 -23.30 -17.08 -18.07
C GLU A 252 -22.84 -17.92 -16.87
N ASN A 253 -23.30 -17.58 -15.66
CA ASN A 253 -22.82 -18.16 -14.39
C ASN A 253 -21.29 -18.16 -14.25
N GLY A 254 -20.63 -17.17 -14.87
CA GLY A 254 -19.18 -17.04 -14.86
C GLY A 254 -18.64 -16.62 -13.50
N LYS A 255 -17.76 -17.43 -12.89
CA LYS A 255 -17.04 -17.06 -11.67
C LYS A 255 -15.63 -16.57 -12.00
N PRO A 256 -15.23 -15.36 -11.56
CA PRO A 256 -13.86 -14.89 -11.67
C PRO A 256 -13.02 -15.40 -10.49
N TYR A 257 -11.80 -15.81 -10.79
CA TYR A 257 -10.75 -16.17 -9.84
C TYR A 257 -9.54 -15.29 -10.16
N LEU A 258 -9.18 -14.39 -9.25
CA LEU A 258 -8.23 -13.30 -9.53
C LEU A 258 -7.08 -13.33 -8.52
N VAL A 259 -5.98 -12.69 -8.92
CA VAL A 259 -4.89 -12.29 -8.03
C VAL A 259 -5.45 -11.57 -6.79
N GLN A 260 -4.90 -11.88 -5.62
CA GLN A 260 -5.29 -11.29 -4.34
C GLN A 260 -4.19 -10.33 -3.88
N GLY A 261 -4.53 -9.07 -3.63
CA GLY A 261 -3.57 -8.06 -3.17
C GLY A 261 -3.13 -7.09 -4.26
N VAL A 262 -2.01 -6.41 -4.02
CA VAL A 262 -1.49 -5.30 -4.83
C VAL A 262 -0.20 -5.71 -5.55
N TYR A 263 -0.07 -5.32 -6.81
CA TYR A 263 1.13 -5.47 -7.63
C TYR A 263 1.31 -4.24 -8.53
N SER A 264 2.53 -3.93 -8.95
CA SER A 264 2.82 -2.94 -9.99
C SER A 264 2.93 -3.57 -11.37
N TYR A 265 2.47 -2.84 -12.38
CA TYR A 265 2.61 -3.23 -13.77
C TYR A 265 4.00 -2.86 -14.29
N HIS A 266 4.83 -3.89 -14.49
CA HIS A 266 6.13 -3.73 -15.14
C HIS A 266 6.03 -4.11 -16.63
N HIS A 267 6.53 -3.25 -17.51
CA HIS A 267 6.46 -3.39 -18.97
C HIS A 267 7.70 -2.79 -19.65
N TYR A 268 7.80 -2.94 -20.98
CA TYR A 268 8.93 -2.44 -21.76
C TYR A 268 9.18 -0.94 -21.59
N MET A 269 10.44 -0.55 -21.80
CA MET A 269 10.91 0.85 -21.80
C MET A 269 10.90 1.54 -20.42
N GLN A 270 10.57 0.82 -19.36
CA GLN A 270 10.73 1.29 -17.98
C GLN A 270 12.21 1.20 -17.53
N ASP A 271 12.54 1.86 -16.40
CA ASP A 271 13.87 1.84 -15.78
C ASP A 271 15.03 2.35 -16.66
N ARG A 272 14.71 3.07 -17.74
CA ARG A 272 15.68 3.54 -18.76
C ARG A 272 16.39 2.38 -19.49
N VAL A 273 15.72 1.24 -19.63
CA VAL A 273 16.21 0.08 -20.40
C VAL A 273 15.33 -0.12 -21.62
N ASP A 274 15.94 -0.14 -22.81
CA ASP A 274 15.28 -0.62 -24.03
C ASP A 274 15.36 -2.14 -24.07
N ASP A 275 14.36 -2.76 -23.46
CA ASP A 275 14.19 -4.21 -23.40
C ASP A 275 13.18 -4.75 -24.43
N ASN A 276 12.83 -3.93 -25.41
CA ASN A 276 11.89 -4.28 -26.46
C ASN A 276 12.42 -5.48 -27.27
N GLY A 277 11.61 -6.55 -27.33
CA GLY A 277 11.91 -7.77 -28.06
C GLY A 277 12.67 -8.85 -27.28
N TRP A 278 13.07 -8.60 -26.02
CA TRP A 278 13.75 -9.62 -25.20
C TRP A 278 13.40 -9.62 -23.71
N GLY A 279 12.84 -8.52 -23.18
CA GLY A 279 12.59 -8.35 -21.75
C GLY A 279 11.28 -8.92 -21.21
N CYS A 280 10.46 -9.59 -22.02
CA CYS A 280 9.04 -9.84 -21.67
C CYS A 280 8.90 -10.66 -20.37
N ALA A 281 9.70 -11.71 -20.23
CA ALA A 281 9.74 -12.53 -19.03
C ALA A 281 10.36 -11.80 -17.82
N TYR A 282 11.33 -10.91 -18.05
CA TYR A 282 11.89 -10.06 -16.99
C TYR A 282 10.83 -9.14 -16.39
N ARG A 283 10.02 -8.49 -17.24
CA ARG A 283 8.94 -7.60 -16.80
C ARG A 283 7.80 -8.34 -16.10
N SER A 284 7.46 -9.54 -16.57
CA SER A 284 6.52 -10.42 -15.87
C SER A 284 7.06 -10.84 -14.49
N LEU A 285 8.33 -11.20 -14.40
CA LEU A 285 8.99 -11.50 -13.12
C LEU A 285 9.01 -10.28 -12.19
N GLN A 286 9.31 -9.08 -12.69
CA GLN A 286 9.25 -7.85 -11.89
C GLN A 286 7.84 -7.59 -11.33
N THR A 287 6.80 -7.85 -12.13
CA THR A 287 5.41 -7.80 -11.66
C THR A 287 5.17 -8.78 -10.51
N ILE A 288 5.65 -10.03 -10.62
CA ILE A 288 5.57 -11.02 -9.55
C ILE A 288 6.36 -10.57 -8.30
N CYS A 289 7.60 -10.12 -8.45
CA CYS A 289 8.42 -9.62 -7.34
C CYS A 289 7.73 -8.44 -6.63
N SER A 290 7.10 -7.54 -7.38
CA SER A 290 6.36 -6.41 -6.83
C SER A 290 5.17 -6.84 -5.98
N TRP A 291 4.52 -7.95 -6.34
CA TRP A 291 3.42 -8.52 -5.58
C TRP A 291 3.94 -9.02 -4.23
N PHE A 292 5.02 -9.82 -4.22
CA PHE A 292 5.61 -10.32 -2.96
C PHE A 292 6.11 -9.18 -2.06
N GLN A 293 6.67 -8.13 -2.65
CA GLN A 293 7.10 -6.93 -1.93
C GLN A 293 5.89 -6.23 -1.29
N GLN A 294 4.84 -5.94 -2.08
CA GLN A 294 3.66 -5.19 -1.62
C GLN A 294 2.75 -6.01 -0.70
N GLN A 295 2.82 -7.34 -0.75
CA GLN A 295 2.13 -8.21 0.21
C GLN A 295 2.96 -8.45 1.48
N GLY A 296 4.15 -7.84 1.59
CA GLY A 296 4.98 -7.88 2.79
C GLY A 296 5.76 -9.18 2.98
N TYR A 297 5.80 -10.07 1.99
CA TYR A 297 6.60 -11.30 2.08
C TYR A 297 8.10 -11.02 2.08
N VAL A 298 8.51 -9.96 1.39
CA VAL A 298 9.92 -9.56 1.25
C VAL A 298 10.07 -8.05 1.38
N GLU A 299 11.18 -7.61 1.97
CA GLU A 299 11.58 -6.19 2.00
C GLU A 299 12.45 -5.80 0.79
N ARG A 300 12.87 -6.79 -0.02
CA ARG A 300 13.73 -6.58 -1.19
C ARG A 300 13.00 -5.72 -2.23
N ALA A 301 13.73 -4.77 -2.83
CA ALA A 301 13.25 -4.05 -4.01
C ALA A 301 13.06 -5.00 -5.21
N VAL A 302 12.19 -4.60 -6.13
CA VAL A 302 12.01 -5.29 -7.42
C VAL A 302 13.35 -5.33 -8.17
N PRO A 303 13.82 -6.51 -8.60
CA PRO A 303 15.16 -6.63 -9.19
C PRO A 303 15.21 -6.07 -10.61
N SER A 304 16.35 -5.47 -10.96
CA SER A 304 16.67 -5.04 -12.33
C SER A 304 17.01 -6.25 -13.23
N HIS A 305 16.99 -6.08 -14.56
CA HIS A 305 17.39 -7.14 -15.50
C HIS A 305 18.78 -7.68 -15.18
N LYS A 306 19.71 -6.81 -14.78
CA LYS A 306 21.07 -7.20 -14.43
C LYS A 306 21.11 -8.06 -13.16
N GLU A 307 20.32 -7.74 -12.13
CA GLU A 307 20.23 -8.56 -10.92
C GLU A 307 19.57 -9.92 -11.20
N ILE A 308 18.55 -9.95 -12.06
CA ILE A 308 17.91 -11.20 -12.53
C ILE A 308 18.94 -12.07 -13.26
N GLN A 309 19.71 -11.49 -14.19
CA GLN A 309 20.78 -12.21 -14.90
C GLN A 309 21.87 -12.70 -13.95
N GLN A 310 22.27 -11.86 -13.00
CA GLN A 310 23.26 -12.21 -11.99
C GLN A 310 22.79 -13.40 -11.13
N ALA A 311 21.52 -13.42 -10.70
CA ALA A 311 20.95 -14.53 -9.96
C ALA A 311 21.01 -15.85 -10.73
N LEU A 312 20.73 -15.83 -12.04
CA LEU A 312 20.82 -17.01 -12.91
C LEU A 312 22.26 -17.53 -13.09
N VAL A 313 23.24 -16.62 -13.10
CA VAL A 313 24.66 -17.00 -13.13
C VAL A 313 25.08 -17.61 -11.79
N GLU A 314 24.62 -17.03 -10.67
CA GLU A 314 24.97 -17.49 -9.31
C GLU A 314 24.44 -18.89 -8.99
N VAL A 315 23.23 -19.23 -9.45
CA VAL A 315 22.66 -20.58 -9.29
C VAL A 315 23.21 -21.59 -10.29
N GLY A 316 24.11 -21.17 -11.19
CA GLY A 316 24.76 -22.03 -12.19
C GLY A 316 23.88 -22.39 -13.39
N ASP A 317 22.73 -21.77 -13.57
CA ASP A 317 21.84 -21.99 -14.72
C ASP A 317 22.42 -21.37 -16.01
N LYS A 318 23.05 -20.20 -15.89
CA LYS A 318 23.66 -19.48 -17.02
C LYS A 318 25.16 -19.25 -16.82
N GLN A 319 25.88 -19.16 -17.94
CA GLN A 319 27.31 -18.79 -17.93
C GLN A 319 27.50 -17.29 -17.67
N GLY A 320 28.69 -16.89 -17.21
CA GLY A 320 29.00 -15.49 -16.90
C GLY A 320 28.81 -14.50 -18.06
N SER A 321 28.87 -14.95 -19.31
CA SER A 321 28.58 -14.15 -20.50
C SER A 321 27.11 -13.73 -20.63
N PHE A 322 26.21 -14.35 -19.87
CA PHE A 322 24.78 -14.01 -19.83
C PHE A 322 24.53 -12.66 -19.14
N LEU A 323 25.41 -12.27 -18.21
CA LEU A 323 25.30 -11.02 -17.47
C LEU A 323 25.51 -9.81 -18.40
N GLY A 324 24.53 -8.91 -18.44
CA GLY A 324 24.50 -7.77 -19.34
C GLY A 324 24.08 -8.11 -20.78
N SER A 325 23.71 -9.36 -21.06
CA SER A 325 23.19 -9.76 -22.36
C SER A 325 21.75 -9.25 -22.58
N ARG A 326 21.24 -9.41 -23.81
CA ARG A 326 19.84 -9.17 -24.19
C ARG A 326 19.10 -10.47 -24.48
N GLN A 327 19.51 -11.56 -23.84
CA GLN A 327 18.89 -12.87 -24.03
C GLN A 327 17.58 -12.94 -23.25
N TRP A 328 16.58 -13.60 -23.83
CA TRP A 328 15.31 -13.88 -23.17
C TRP A 328 15.48 -15.00 -22.13
N ILE A 329 14.53 -15.08 -21.19
CA ILE A 329 14.42 -16.14 -20.17
C ILE A 329 13.02 -16.76 -20.23
N GLY A 330 12.88 -17.99 -19.72
CA GLY A 330 11.61 -18.70 -19.65
C GLY A 330 11.09 -18.88 -18.22
N SER A 331 10.00 -19.64 -18.09
CA SER A 331 9.31 -19.87 -16.82
C SER A 331 10.17 -20.62 -15.79
N ILE A 332 11.12 -21.44 -16.24
CA ILE A 332 12.05 -22.17 -15.35
C ILE A 332 13.05 -21.19 -14.73
N GLU A 333 13.65 -20.33 -15.54
CA GLU A 333 14.56 -19.29 -15.06
C GLU A 333 13.84 -18.29 -14.15
N VAL A 334 12.60 -17.92 -14.46
CA VAL A 334 11.75 -17.09 -13.59
C VAL A 334 11.59 -17.74 -12.21
N ALA A 335 11.27 -19.04 -12.16
CA ALA A 335 11.16 -19.77 -10.90
C ALA A 335 12.48 -19.83 -10.12
N ALA A 336 13.60 -20.08 -10.81
CA ALA A 336 14.93 -20.10 -10.18
C ALA A 336 15.31 -18.74 -9.58
N VAL A 337 14.97 -17.64 -10.24
CA VAL A 337 15.24 -16.29 -9.73
C VAL A 337 14.34 -15.94 -8.55
N LEU A 338 13.06 -16.34 -8.57
CA LEU A 338 12.16 -16.16 -7.42
C LEU A 338 12.68 -16.90 -6.19
N ASP A 339 13.15 -18.13 -6.35
CA ASP A 339 13.75 -18.90 -5.26
C ASP A 339 15.03 -18.24 -4.74
N GLN A 340 15.96 -17.91 -5.65
CA GLN A 340 17.26 -17.33 -5.28
C GLN A 340 17.15 -15.95 -4.62
N LEU A 341 16.31 -15.06 -5.15
CA LEU A 341 16.25 -13.67 -4.68
C LEU A 341 15.25 -13.44 -3.55
N LEU A 342 14.16 -14.22 -3.51
CA LEU A 342 13.05 -14.00 -2.59
C LEU A 342 12.79 -15.19 -1.65
N GLY A 343 13.42 -16.35 -1.87
CA GLY A 343 13.09 -17.59 -1.16
C GLY A 343 11.69 -18.11 -1.48
N VAL A 344 11.19 -17.80 -2.69
CA VAL A 344 9.84 -18.16 -3.13
C VAL A 344 9.90 -19.37 -4.04
N THR A 345 9.29 -20.47 -3.59
CA THR A 345 9.13 -21.67 -4.41
C THR A 345 8.01 -21.47 -5.44
N SER A 346 8.14 -22.12 -6.60
CA SER A 346 7.16 -22.04 -7.68
C SER A 346 6.81 -23.42 -8.21
N LYS A 347 5.55 -23.62 -8.58
CA LYS A 347 5.11 -24.79 -9.35
C LYS A 347 5.23 -24.47 -10.83
N ILE A 348 5.82 -25.38 -11.61
CA ILE A 348 5.82 -25.28 -13.07
C ILE A 348 4.70 -26.17 -13.62
N MET A 349 3.81 -25.57 -14.40
CA MET A 349 2.77 -26.27 -15.12
C MET A 349 3.09 -26.25 -16.61
N PHE A 350 3.17 -27.44 -17.21
CA PHE A 350 3.40 -27.63 -18.63
C PHE A 350 2.06 -27.82 -19.31
N VAL A 351 1.70 -26.93 -20.23
CA VAL A 351 0.40 -26.94 -20.90
C VAL A 351 0.61 -27.29 -22.36
N SER A 352 0.12 -28.46 -22.73
CA SER A 352 -0.15 -28.86 -24.12
C SER A 352 -1.59 -28.54 -24.51
N GLN A 353 -1.87 -28.51 -25.81
CA GLN A 353 -3.18 -28.16 -26.40
C GLN A 353 -4.39 -28.77 -25.65
N GLY A 354 -5.42 -27.94 -25.42
CA GLY A 354 -6.79 -28.40 -25.10
C GLY A 354 -7.05 -28.85 -23.66
N ASP A 355 -6.12 -28.62 -22.74
CA ASP A 355 -6.24 -29.12 -21.37
C ASP A 355 -7.23 -28.29 -20.52
N ALA A 356 -8.44 -28.81 -20.33
CA ALA A 356 -9.43 -28.23 -19.42
C ALA A 356 -8.99 -28.33 -17.94
N GLU A 357 -8.07 -29.23 -17.60
CA GLU A 357 -7.52 -29.36 -16.24
C GLU A 357 -6.62 -28.17 -15.89
N CYS A 358 -5.91 -27.62 -16.88
CA CYS A 358 -5.14 -26.37 -16.74
C CYS A 358 -5.99 -25.24 -16.14
N PHE A 359 -7.24 -25.10 -16.58
CA PHE A 359 -8.12 -24.06 -16.05
C PHE A 359 -8.45 -24.24 -14.57
N ARG A 360 -8.80 -25.47 -14.17
CA ARG A 360 -9.14 -25.78 -12.77
C ARG A 360 -7.96 -25.53 -11.86
N GLU A 361 -6.76 -25.88 -12.33
CA GLU A 361 -5.52 -25.59 -11.61
C GLU A 361 -5.29 -24.09 -11.45
N LEU A 362 -5.52 -23.28 -12.50
CA LEU A 362 -5.42 -21.82 -12.41
C LEU A 362 -6.44 -21.23 -11.44
N ALA A 363 -7.70 -21.68 -11.50
CA ALA A 363 -8.74 -21.22 -10.57
C ALA A 363 -8.37 -21.56 -9.11
N ASN A 364 -7.92 -22.79 -8.86
CA ASN A 364 -7.45 -23.22 -7.54
C ASN A 364 -6.25 -22.40 -7.07
N HIS A 365 -5.26 -22.13 -7.94
CA HIS A 365 -4.12 -21.28 -7.63
C HIS A 365 -4.55 -19.88 -7.20
N PHE A 366 -5.47 -19.24 -7.92
CA PHE A 366 -5.95 -17.90 -7.53
C PHE A 366 -6.79 -17.90 -6.25
N LEU A 367 -7.43 -19.01 -5.89
CA LEU A 367 -8.10 -19.17 -4.60
C LEU A 367 -7.12 -19.39 -3.45
N SER A 368 -6.16 -20.31 -3.61
CA SER A 368 -5.27 -20.77 -2.53
C SER A 368 -4.02 -19.93 -2.38
N GLU A 369 -3.46 -19.43 -3.47
CA GLU A 369 -2.25 -18.61 -3.50
C GLU A 369 -2.56 -17.15 -3.88
N GLY A 370 -3.35 -16.94 -4.92
CA GLY A 370 -3.70 -15.58 -5.37
C GLY A 370 -2.51 -14.78 -5.90
N THR A 371 -1.40 -15.41 -6.28
CA THR A 371 -0.21 -14.75 -6.84
C THR A 371 -0.34 -14.58 -8.37
N PRO A 372 0.28 -13.54 -8.98
CA PRO A 372 0.38 -13.44 -10.44
C PRO A 372 1.16 -14.62 -11.02
N ILE A 373 0.76 -15.09 -12.20
CA ILE A 373 1.38 -16.23 -12.88
C ILE A 373 2.09 -15.73 -14.13
N MET A 374 3.36 -16.11 -14.31
CA MET A 374 4.05 -15.87 -15.59
C MET A 374 3.78 -17.04 -16.52
N ILE A 375 3.44 -16.76 -17.78
CA ILE A 375 3.30 -17.75 -18.84
C ILE A 375 4.29 -17.46 -19.96
N GLY A 376 5.07 -18.46 -20.34
CA GLY A 376 6.02 -18.41 -21.45
C GLY A 376 5.62 -19.35 -22.57
N GLY A 377 5.61 -18.85 -23.81
CA GLY A 377 5.38 -19.62 -25.04
C GLY A 377 6.38 -19.21 -26.11
N GLY A 378 7.37 -20.07 -26.39
CA GLY A 378 8.49 -19.70 -27.25
C GLY A 378 9.28 -18.52 -26.69
N VAL A 379 9.40 -17.44 -27.45
CA VAL A 379 10.12 -16.21 -27.06
C VAL A 379 9.22 -15.13 -26.45
N LEU A 380 7.92 -15.41 -26.29
CA LEU A 380 6.95 -14.48 -25.74
C LEU A 380 6.56 -14.87 -24.32
N ALA A 381 6.33 -13.86 -23.49
CA ALA A 381 5.87 -14.03 -22.12
C ALA A 381 4.75 -13.04 -21.80
N HIS A 382 3.80 -13.48 -20.99
CA HIS A 382 2.72 -12.66 -20.46
C HIS A 382 2.53 -12.94 -18.97
N THR A 383 1.77 -12.09 -18.29
CA THR A 383 1.36 -12.33 -16.90
C THR A 383 -0.14 -12.60 -16.84
N ILE A 384 -0.54 -13.75 -16.29
CA ILE A 384 -1.94 -14.08 -16.02
C ILE A 384 -2.26 -13.60 -14.61
N LEU A 385 -3.27 -12.74 -14.50
CA LEU A 385 -3.74 -12.16 -13.24
C LEU A 385 -5.04 -12.79 -12.74
N GLY A 386 -5.63 -13.66 -13.53
CA GLY A 386 -6.89 -14.28 -13.18
C GLY A 386 -7.50 -15.05 -14.34
N VAL A 387 -8.54 -15.78 -14.01
CA VAL A 387 -9.33 -16.57 -14.95
C VAL A 387 -10.80 -16.43 -14.63
N ALA A 388 -11.66 -16.49 -15.65
CA ALA A 388 -13.11 -16.51 -15.48
C ALA A 388 -13.68 -17.74 -16.18
N TRP A 389 -14.55 -18.47 -15.48
CA TRP A 389 -15.10 -19.73 -15.94
C TRP A 389 -16.61 -19.80 -15.81
N SER A 390 -17.25 -20.30 -16.84
CA SER A 390 -18.61 -20.83 -16.72
C SER A 390 -18.55 -22.34 -16.56
N GLU A 391 -18.87 -22.85 -15.37
CA GLU A 391 -19.06 -24.29 -15.13
C GLU A 391 -20.16 -24.88 -16.03
N THR A 392 -21.16 -24.06 -16.41
CA THR A 392 -22.30 -24.49 -17.22
C THR A 392 -21.95 -24.61 -18.71
N THR A 393 -21.27 -23.61 -19.28
CA THR A 393 -21.00 -23.55 -20.73
C THR A 393 -19.59 -24.00 -21.11
N GLY A 394 -18.69 -24.17 -20.14
CA GLY A 394 -17.27 -24.43 -20.37
C GLY A 394 -16.49 -23.22 -20.91
N GLN A 395 -17.12 -22.06 -21.07
CA GLN A 395 -16.45 -20.86 -21.56
C GLN A 395 -15.43 -20.34 -20.56
N ILE A 396 -14.27 -19.96 -21.09
CA ILE A 396 -13.09 -19.57 -20.34
C ILE A 396 -12.59 -18.22 -20.86
N ARG A 397 -12.17 -17.34 -19.94
CA ARG A 397 -11.42 -16.11 -20.24
C ARG A 397 -10.19 -16.01 -19.35
N TYR A 398 -9.11 -15.50 -19.89
CA TYR A 398 -7.85 -15.23 -19.18
C TYR A 398 -7.71 -13.73 -19.00
N LEU A 399 -7.41 -13.28 -17.79
CA LEU A 399 -7.05 -11.90 -17.54
C LEU A 399 -5.54 -11.74 -17.72
N ILE A 400 -5.15 -11.08 -18.80
CA ILE A 400 -3.75 -10.93 -19.21
C ILE A 400 -3.26 -9.51 -18.92
N LEU A 401 -2.04 -9.43 -18.39
CA LEU A 401 -1.22 -8.24 -18.31
C LEU A 401 0.00 -8.44 -19.21
N ASP A 402 0.05 -7.62 -20.25
CA ASP A 402 0.99 -7.76 -21.36
C ASP A 402 2.25 -6.92 -21.12
N PRO A 403 3.43 -7.53 -20.88
CA PRO A 403 4.66 -6.79 -20.62
C PRO A 403 5.22 -6.05 -21.85
N HIS A 404 4.69 -6.27 -23.05
CA HIS A 404 5.22 -5.68 -24.29
C HIS A 404 4.77 -4.23 -24.52
N TYR A 405 3.95 -3.66 -23.64
CA TYR A 405 3.56 -2.25 -23.71
C TYR A 405 4.79 -1.34 -23.58
N THR A 406 4.89 -0.35 -24.47
CA THR A 406 6.05 0.56 -24.59
C THR A 406 5.70 2.03 -24.35
N GLY A 407 4.42 2.33 -24.10
CA GLY A 407 3.96 3.70 -23.91
C GLY A 407 4.17 4.22 -22.49
N ALA A 408 3.68 5.42 -22.22
CA ALA A 408 3.66 6.01 -20.89
C ALA A 408 2.63 5.31 -19.97
N GLU A 409 2.69 5.59 -18.66
CA GLU A 409 1.80 5.07 -17.61
C GLU A 409 0.35 5.63 -17.72
N ASP A 410 -0.29 5.38 -18.87
CA ASP A 410 -1.64 5.80 -19.20
C ASP A 410 -2.59 4.62 -19.01
N LEU A 411 -3.27 4.61 -17.87
CA LEU A 411 -4.23 3.58 -17.50
C LEU A 411 -5.32 3.40 -18.56
N GLN A 412 -5.80 4.48 -19.17
CA GLN A 412 -6.87 4.40 -20.17
C GLN A 412 -6.37 3.69 -21.42
N VAL A 413 -5.18 4.03 -21.92
CA VAL A 413 -4.57 3.34 -23.07
C VAL A 413 -4.34 1.87 -22.76
N ILE A 414 -3.86 1.55 -21.56
CA ILE A 414 -3.58 0.18 -21.10
C ILE A 414 -4.85 -0.67 -21.09
N THR A 415 -5.97 -0.13 -20.58
CA THR A 415 -7.24 -0.85 -20.53
C THR A 415 -7.95 -0.90 -21.89
N ASP A 416 -8.04 0.24 -22.60
CA ASP A 416 -8.84 0.37 -23.82
C ASP A 416 -8.19 -0.37 -25.00
N LYS A 417 -6.85 -0.40 -25.08
CA LYS A 417 -6.12 -1.19 -26.09
C LYS A 417 -5.88 -2.64 -25.67
N GLY A 418 -6.29 -3.01 -24.45
CA GLY A 418 -6.24 -4.39 -23.96
C GLY A 418 -4.83 -4.91 -23.65
N TRP A 419 -3.91 -4.03 -23.24
CA TRP A 419 -2.61 -4.41 -22.65
C TRP A 419 -2.80 -5.00 -21.25
N CYS A 420 -3.80 -4.52 -20.51
CA CYS A 420 -4.42 -5.26 -19.41
C CYS A 420 -5.86 -5.58 -19.81
N GLY A 421 -6.22 -6.86 -19.95
CA GLY A 421 -7.54 -7.20 -20.47
C GLY A 421 -7.91 -8.68 -20.44
N TRP A 422 -9.22 -8.95 -20.52
CA TRP A 422 -9.76 -10.31 -20.67
C TRP A 422 -9.60 -10.80 -22.11
N LYS A 423 -8.97 -11.95 -22.29
CA LYS A 423 -8.71 -12.62 -23.57
C LYS A 423 -9.39 -13.98 -23.61
N GLY A 424 -9.89 -14.39 -24.78
CA GLY A 424 -10.40 -15.74 -24.96
C GLY A 424 -9.28 -16.75 -25.24
N PRO A 425 -9.61 -18.05 -25.34
CA PRO A 425 -8.63 -19.10 -25.62
C PRO A 425 -7.87 -18.91 -26.95
N GLU A 426 -8.47 -18.20 -27.90
CA GLU A 426 -7.89 -17.83 -29.20
C GLU A 426 -6.66 -16.91 -29.10
N PHE A 427 -6.40 -16.34 -27.93
CA PHE A 427 -5.20 -15.55 -27.68
C PHE A 427 -3.92 -16.40 -27.71
N TRP A 428 -4.02 -17.67 -27.35
CA TRP A 428 -2.88 -18.58 -27.34
C TRP A 428 -2.71 -19.23 -28.71
N ASP A 429 -1.48 -19.21 -29.24
CA ASP A 429 -1.11 -20.00 -30.41
C ASP A 429 -1.29 -21.49 -30.09
N GLN A 430 -2.14 -22.16 -30.87
CA GLN A 430 -2.52 -23.56 -30.70
C GLN A 430 -1.39 -24.53 -31.08
N ASN A 431 -0.35 -24.06 -31.77
CA ASN A 431 0.79 -24.87 -32.19
C ASN A 431 2.00 -24.73 -31.25
N ALA A 432 1.90 -23.90 -30.21
CA ALA A 432 2.96 -23.65 -29.25
C ALA A 432 2.76 -24.45 -27.95
N TYR A 433 3.88 -24.74 -27.28
CA TYR A 433 3.88 -25.25 -25.91
C TYR A 433 4.04 -24.09 -24.93
N TYR A 434 3.32 -24.15 -23.82
CA TYR A 434 3.38 -23.13 -22.78
C TYR A 434 3.83 -23.70 -21.46
N ASN A 435 4.71 -22.96 -20.79
CA ASN A 435 5.12 -23.24 -19.42
C ASN A 435 4.63 -22.10 -18.53
N LEU A 436 3.91 -22.44 -17.47
CA LEU A 436 3.43 -21.47 -16.50
C LEU A 436 4.23 -21.62 -15.21
N CYS A 437 4.76 -20.50 -14.71
CA CYS A 437 5.36 -20.39 -13.40
C CYS A 437 4.31 -19.88 -12.42
N LEU A 438 3.93 -20.71 -11.45
CA LEU A 438 2.91 -20.46 -10.42
C LEU A 438 3.61 -20.24 -9.07
N PRO A 439 3.92 -18.99 -8.66
CA PRO A 439 4.63 -18.70 -7.42
C PRO A 439 3.79 -19.05 -6.19
N GLN A 440 4.37 -19.74 -5.21
CA GLN A 440 3.68 -20.17 -4.00
C GLN A 440 3.91 -19.17 -2.87
N ARG A 441 2.91 -18.93 -2.02
CA ARG A 441 3.05 -18.03 -0.87
C ARG A 441 3.83 -18.72 0.25
N PRO A 442 4.91 -18.10 0.77
CA PRO A 442 5.51 -18.54 2.03
C PRO A 442 4.50 -18.43 3.17
N LYS A 443 4.48 -19.39 4.09
CA LYS A 443 3.65 -19.30 5.30
C LYS A 443 4.37 -18.44 6.34
N THR A 444 3.98 -17.16 6.44
CA THR A 444 4.60 -16.17 7.32
C THR A 444 3.64 -15.03 7.66
N ILE A 445 4.00 -14.20 8.65
CA ILE A 445 3.22 -13.06 9.17
C ILE A 445 4.02 -11.76 9.25
#